data_AF-A0A380JMF4-F1
#
_entry.id   AF-A0A380JMF4-F1
#
_cell.length_a   1.000
_cell.length_b   1.000
_cell.length_c   1.000
_cell.angle_alpha   90.00
_cell.angle_beta   90.00
_cell.angle_gamma   90.00
#
_symmetry.space_group_name_H-M   'P 1'
#
loop_
_entity.id
_entity.type
_entity.pdbx_description
1 polymer ?
#
loop_
_entity_poly.entity_id
_entity_poly.type
_entity_poly.pdbx_seq_one_letter_code
_entity_poly.pdbx_strand_id
1 'polypeptide(L)'
;MTVDTEKAIAWMGLKEGRVSYSMDYRNGPDSYDCSSAICSALIYAGASNPGWLLNTEYMHDWLVQNGFELIAENEDWDSQRADIAIWGLRGQSAGAGGHVVMFIDADNIIHCNYASNNITIDNYNQTAAASGWMYSYAYRYNGEQSQPTNKSIDELAQEVLAGKHGSGEQRKLSLGSNYDAVQAKVNEMLKQPQVAEQSPAVKQDGDLLFNGAVLKKTVLDKILVKCKEHDILPSYAITVLHFEGLWGQSAVGRSDNNWGGMTWTGQGNRPSGITVTEGTARPLNEGGHYMHYESVDDFLTDWFYLLRAGGSYKVSGAKTFSEAVKGMFKVGGATYDYAASGYDNYIVGMSSRLKAIEQENGPLNKYDQQIDISVGQSDKIDVVIDSIEITINGVTYTATKKLI
;
A
#
# COMPACT_ATOMS: atom_id res chain seq x y z
N MET A 1 20.03 -19.61 -5.06
CA MET A 1 19.11 -20.70 -4.74
C MET A 1 18.69 -21.38 -6.03
N THR A 2 18.40 -22.69 -6.01
CA THR A 2 17.81 -23.40 -7.15
C THR A 2 16.30 -23.16 -7.15
N VAL A 3 15.72 -22.84 -8.30
CA VAL A 3 14.28 -22.68 -8.46
C VAL A 3 13.67 -24.03 -8.82
N ASP A 4 12.77 -24.53 -7.98
CA ASP A 4 11.95 -25.72 -8.27
C ASP A 4 10.73 -25.30 -9.10
N THR A 5 10.89 -25.28 -10.41
CA THR A 5 9.85 -24.79 -11.33
C THR A 5 8.55 -25.61 -11.27
N GLU A 6 8.61 -26.90 -10.94
CA GLU A 6 7.41 -27.72 -10.73
C GLU A 6 6.63 -27.27 -9.49
N LYS A 7 7.35 -26.89 -8.43
CA LYS A 7 6.74 -26.29 -7.24
C LYS A 7 6.09 -24.93 -7.53
N ALA A 8 6.65 -24.13 -8.45
CA ALA A 8 6.03 -22.87 -8.89
C ALA A 8 4.72 -23.14 -9.65
N ILE A 9 4.73 -24.09 -10.59
CA ILE A 9 3.53 -24.49 -11.35
C ILE A 9 2.46 -25.03 -10.41
N ALA A 10 2.83 -25.90 -9.46
CA ALA A 10 1.90 -26.44 -8.47
C ALA A 10 1.27 -25.34 -7.61
N TRP A 11 2.05 -24.33 -7.20
CA TRP A 11 1.54 -23.19 -6.43
C TRP A 11 0.50 -22.38 -7.22
N MET A 12 0.76 -22.12 -8.52
CA MET A 12 -0.19 -21.44 -9.39
C MET A 12 -1.48 -22.26 -9.53
N GLY A 13 -1.36 -23.58 -9.75
CA GLY A 13 -2.51 -24.48 -9.86
C GLY A 13 -3.36 -24.54 -8.58
N LEU A 14 -2.75 -24.42 -7.38
CA LEU A 14 -3.51 -24.37 -6.12
C LEU A 14 -4.40 -23.13 -5.98
N LYS A 15 -4.12 -22.08 -6.74
CA LYS A 15 -4.85 -20.80 -6.73
C LYS A 15 -5.74 -20.61 -7.96
N GLU A 16 -5.69 -21.52 -8.93
CA GLU A 16 -6.59 -21.56 -10.07
C GLU A 16 -8.06 -21.55 -9.60
N GLY A 17 -8.85 -20.63 -10.13
CA GLY A 17 -10.26 -20.47 -9.77
C GLY A 17 -10.53 -19.91 -8.37
N ARG A 18 -9.50 -19.55 -7.58
CA ARG A 18 -9.65 -19.22 -6.14
C ARG A 18 -9.18 -17.82 -5.74
N VAL A 19 -8.64 -17.06 -6.69
CA VAL A 19 -8.12 -15.71 -6.45
C VAL A 19 -8.69 -14.75 -7.48
N SER A 20 -8.59 -13.44 -7.25
CA SER A 20 -9.03 -12.41 -8.19
C SER A 20 -7.87 -11.69 -8.86
N TYR A 21 -8.11 -11.10 -10.03
CA TYR A 21 -7.14 -10.23 -10.68
C TYR A 21 -7.26 -8.80 -10.14
N SER A 22 -6.14 -8.19 -9.77
CA SER A 22 -6.09 -6.80 -9.31
C SER A 22 -4.71 -6.21 -9.54
N MET A 23 -4.65 -4.98 -10.06
CA MET A 23 -3.40 -4.21 -10.19
C MET A 23 -3.12 -3.36 -8.94
N ASP A 24 -4.14 -3.12 -8.11
CA ASP A 24 -4.06 -2.29 -6.91
C ASP A 24 -3.75 -3.13 -5.66
N TYR A 25 -4.34 -4.32 -5.58
CA TYR A 25 -4.23 -5.27 -4.47
C TYR A 25 -3.62 -6.56 -4.99
N ARG A 26 -2.29 -6.62 -5.05
CA ARG A 26 -1.59 -7.65 -5.84
C ARG A 26 -0.52 -8.41 -5.07
N ASN A 27 -0.61 -8.42 -3.74
CA ASN A 27 0.34 -9.10 -2.85
C ASN A 27 -0.27 -10.33 -2.15
N GLY A 28 -1.39 -10.85 -2.66
CA GLY A 28 -2.11 -11.96 -2.06
C GLY A 28 -2.80 -11.62 -0.72
N PRO A 29 -3.45 -12.61 -0.07
CA PRO A 29 -3.61 -13.98 -0.56
C PRO A 29 -4.75 -14.14 -1.59
N ASP A 30 -5.66 -13.18 -1.65
CA ASP A 30 -6.93 -13.31 -2.41
C ASP A 30 -6.89 -12.63 -3.79
N SER A 31 -5.84 -11.86 -4.07
CA SER A 31 -5.70 -11.13 -5.32
C SER A 31 -4.25 -10.92 -5.77
N TYR A 32 -4.03 -10.98 -7.08
CA TYR A 32 -2.75 -10.83 -7.76
C TYR A 32 -2.96 -10.13 -9.11
N ASP A 33 -1.89 -9.64 -9.72
CA ASP A 33 -1.85 -9.44 -11.17
C ASP A 33 -0.99 -10.52 -11.82
N CYS A 34 -0.81 -10.45 -13.13
CA CYS A 34 -0.01 -11.43 -13.87
C CYS A 34 1.41 -11.56 -13.33
N SER A 35 2.09 -10.43 -13.12
CA SER A 35 3.49 -10.41 -12.70
C SER A 35 3.69 -10.75 -11.23
N SER A 36 2.79 -10.35 -10.33
CA SER A 36 2.90 -10.68 -8.90
C SER A 36 2.53 -12.13 -8.62
N ALA A 37 1.62 -12.73 -9.38
CA ALA A 37 1.31 -14.16 -9.29
C ALA A 37 2.55 -15.01 -9.64
N ILE A 38 3.15 -14.78 -10.81
CA ILE A 38 4.35 -15.51 -11.26
C ILE A 38 5.54 -15.25 -10.32
N CYS A 39 5.76 -14.01 -9.89
CA CYS A 39 6.80 -13.70 -8.91
C CYS A 39 6.60 -14.47 -7.59
N SER A 40 5.37 -14.49 -7.06
CA SER A 40 5.05 -15.20 -5.81
C SER A 40 5.27 -16.71 -5.94
N ALA A 41 4.83 -17.31 -7.07
CA ALA A 41 5.02 -18.72 -7.36
C ALA A 41 6.50 -19.11 -7.41
N LEU A 42 7.32 -18.29 -8.07
CA LEU A 42 8.75 -18.52 -8.20
C LEU A 42 9.50 -18.31 -6.88
N ILE A 43 9.12 -17.31 -6.08
CA ILE A 43 9.66 -17.14 -4.71
C ILE A 43 9.34 -18.37 -3.86
N TYR A 44 8.10 -18.88 -3.92
CA TYR A 44 7.71 -20.12 -3.22
C TYR A 44 8.54 -21.34 -3.68
N ALA A 45 8.93 -21.33 -4.96
CA ALA A 45 9.81 -22.32 -5.57
C ALA A 45 11.30 -22.13 -5.29
N GLY A 46 11.71 -21.09 -4.56
CA GLY A 46 13.11 -20.87 -4.18
C GLY A 46 13.83 -19.79 -4.98
N ALA A 47 13.13 -19.01 -5.81
CA ALA A 47 13.70 -17.78 -6.38
C ALA A 47 13.97 -16.75 -5.26
N SER A 48 15.01 -15.94 -5.48
CA SER A 48 15.33 -14.78 -4.65
C SER A 48 14.18 -13.78 -4.60
N ASN A 49 13.98 -13.14 -3.45
CA ASN A 49 12.95 -12.12 -3.33
C ASN A 49 13.50 -10.75 -3.79
N PRO A 50 12.81 -10.07 -4.71
CA PRO A 50 13.24 -8.77 -5.22
C PRO A 50 13.17 -7.65 -4.18
N GLY A 51 12.38 -7.80 -3.10
CA GLY A 51 12.17 -6.79 -2.06
C GLY A 51 11.06 -5.77 -2.35
N TRP A 52 10.49 -5.78 -3.55
CA TRP A 52 9.31 -5.00 -3.93
C TRP A 52 8.40 -5.83 -4.84
N LEU A 53 7.20 -5.31 -5.13
CA LEU A 53 6.29 -5.95 -6.10
C LEU A 53 6.80 -5.73 -7.52
N LEU A 54 7.22 -6.81 -8.19
CA LEU A 54 7.67 -6.74 -9.57
C LEU A 54 6.50 -6.48 -10.50
N ASN A 55 6.75 -5.68 -11.54
CA ASN A 55 5.90 -5.60 -12.72
C ASN A 55 6.63 -6.26 -13.91
N THR A 56 5.98 -6.26 -15.06
CA THR A 56 6.53 -6.69 -16.35
C THR A 56 7.89 -6.06 -16.67
N GLU A 57 8.11 -4.77 -16.36
CA GLU A 57 9.36 -4.05 -16.64
C GLU A 57 10.57 -4.56 -15.86
N TYR A 58 10.38 -4.82 -14.57
CA TYR A 58 11.49 -5.20 -13.68
C TYR A 58 11.68 -6.73 -13.57
N MET A 59 10.73 -7.52 -14.09
CA MET A 59 10.80 -8.98 -14.01
C MET A 59 11.91 -9.58 -14.89
N HIS A 60 12.27 -8.93 -16.01
CA HIS A 60 13.33 -9.39 -16.91
C HIS A 60 14.67 -9.62 -16.18
N ASP A 61 15.19 -8.58 -15.52
CA ASP A 61 16.50 -8.65 -14.85
C ASP A 61 16.43 -9.59 -13.64
N TRP A 62 15.29 -9.65 -12.96
CA TRP A 62 15.09 -10.54 -11.84
C TRP A 62 15.05 -12.02 -12.26
N LEU A 63 14.44 -12.36 -13.41
CA LEU A 63 14.49 -13.72 -13.95
C LEU A 63 15.94 -14.15 -14.24
N VAL A 64 16.72 -13.27 -14.88
CA VAL A 64 18.14 -13.53 -15.15
C VAL A 64 18.94 -13.74 -13.87
N GLN A 65 18.72 -12.92 -12.84
CA GLN A 65 19.35 -13.10 -11.53
C GLN A 65 18.99 -14.43 -10.85
N ASN A 66 17.85 -15.03 -11.22
CA ASN A 66 17.39 -16.31 -10.70
C ASN A 66 17.71 -17.51 -11.59
N GLY A 67 18.61 -17.36 -12.56
CA GLY A 67 19.08 -18.46 -13.42
C GLY A 67 18.14 -18.75 -14.59
N PHE A 68 17.31 -17.79 -15.00
CA PHE A 68 16.60 -17.87 -16.26
C PHE A 68 17.41 -17.19 -17.37
N GLU A 69 17.51 -17.82 -18.52
CA GLU A 69 18.13 -17.25 -19.70
C GLU A 69 17.06 -16.75 -20.66
N LEU A 70 17.30 -15.61 -21.31
CA LEU A 70 16.49 -15.16 -22.43
C LEU A 70 16.79 -16.07 -23.63
N ILE A 71 15.81 -16.84 -24.06
CA ILE A 71 15.94 -17.81 -25.17
C ILE A 71 15.34 -17.33 -26.49
N ALA A 72 14.42 -16.36 -26.45
CA ALA A 72 13.86 -15.72 -27.63
C ALA A 72 13.38 -14.30 -27.31
N GLU A 73 13.57 -13.39 -28.26
CA GLU A 73 13.06 -12.01 -28.21
C GLU A 73 12.32 -11.71 -29.52
N ASN A 74 11.00 -11.56 -29.41
CA ASN A 74 10.06 -11.29 -30.50
C ASN A 74 10.25 -12.19 -31.73
N GLU A 75 10.50 -13.47 -31.46
CA GLU A 75 10.63 -14.54 -32.44
C GLU A 75 10.06 -15.84 -31.86
N ASP A 76 9.79 -16.82 -32.74
CA ASP A 76 9.25 -18.12 -32.33
C ASP A 76 10.29 -18.93 -31.54
N TRP A 77 9.82 -19.74 -30.60
CA TRP A 77 10.64 -20.71 -29.90
C TRP A 77 9.87 -22.01 -29.64
N ASP A 78 10.62 -23.09 -29.39
CA ASP A 78 10.05 -24.35 -28.94
C ASP A 78 9.77 -24.25 -27.43
N SER A 79 8.52 -23.93 -27.09
CA SER A 79 8.06 -23.73 -25.72
C SER A 79 8.17 -25.01 -24.90
N GLN A 80 8.70 -24.86 -23.69
CA GLN A 80 8.83 -25.94 -22.74
C GLN A 80 8.08 -25.60 -21.45
N ARG A 81 7.65 -26.66 -20.76
CA ARG A 81 7.09 -26.53 -19.42
C ARG A 81 8.07 -25.74 -18.54
N ALA A 82 7.52 -24.82 -17.75
CA ALA A 82 8.22 -23.84 -16.92
C ALA A 82 8.92 -22.67 -17.63
N ASP A 83 8.84 -22.57 -18.97
CA ASP A 83 9.22 -21.32 -19.62
C ASP A 83 8.33 -20.18 -19.13
N ILE A 84 8.89 -18.98 -19.09
CA ILE A 84 8.17 -17.75 -18.74
C ILE A 84 8.19 -16.84 -19.95
N ALA A 85 7.01 -16.43 -20.42
CA ALA A 85 6.92 -15.39 -21.44
C ALA A 85 6.44 -14.09 -20.82
N ILE A 86 7.17 -13.01 -21.10
CA ILE A 86 6.79 -11.63 -20.80
C ILE A 86 6.38 -10.96 -22.10
N TRP A 87 5.17 -10.41 -22.13
CA TRP A 87 4.62 -9.67 -23.26
C TRP A 87 4.65 -8.17 -22.97
N GLY A 88 4.81 -7.38 -24.02
CA GLY A 88 5.02 -5.93 -23.99
C GLY A 88 6.49 -5.58 -24.17
N LEU A 89 6.77 -4.59 -25.03
CA LEU A 89 8.12 -4.10 -25.28
C LEU A 89 8.69 -3.49 -23.99
N ARG A 90 9.92 -3.88 -23.62
CA ARG A 90 10.58 -3.34 -22.43
C ARG A 90 10.68 -1.80 -22.53
N GLY A 91 10.31 -1.11 -21.45
CA GLY A 91 10.14 0.34 -21.37
C GLY A 91 8.75 0.86 -21.75
N GLN A 92 7.85 -0.02 -22.21
CA GLN A 92 6.47 0.29 -22.60
C GLN A 92 5.46 -0.75 -22.08
N SER A 93 5.90 -1.72 -21.27
CA SER A 93 5.12 -2.87 -20.82
C SER A 93 4.45 -2.66 -19.46
N ALA A 94 4.60 -1.49 -18.83
CA ALA A 94 3.95 -1.16 -17.56
C ALA A 94 2.41 -1.08 -17.68
N GLY A 95 1.71 -1.38 -16.58
CA GLY A 95 0.25 -1.31 -16.53
C GLY A 95 -0.41 -2.34 -17.44
N ALA A 96 -1.32 -1.89 -18.31
CA ALA A 96 -1.97 -2.74 -19.31
C ALA A 96 -1.10 -3.02 -20.55
N GLY A 97 0.09 -2.40 -20.64
CA GLY A 97 1.01 -2.54 -21.77
C GLY A 97 1.79 -3.85 -21.80
N GLY A 98 1.63 -4.71 -20.80
CA GLY A 98 2.35 -5.97 -20.71
C GLY A 98 1.62 -7.05 -19.93
N HIS A 99 2.14 -8.26 -20.06
CA HIS A 99 1.55 -9.44 -19.43
C HIS A 99 2.64 -10.48 -19.16
N VAL A 100 2.44 -11.34 -18.15
CA VAL A 100 3.39 -12.41 -17.84
C VAL A 100 2.65 -13.73 -17.73
N VAL A 101 3.20 -14.77 -18.35
CA VAL A 101 2.65 -16.12 -18.38
C VAL A 101 3.74 -17.15 -18.10
N MET A 102 3.36 -18.29 -17.54
CA MET A 102 4.26 -19.43 -17.33
C MET A 102 3.69 -20.65 -18.04
N PHE A 103 4.53 -21.34 -18.82
CA PHE A 103 4.14 -22.53 -19.56
C PHE A 103 4.00 -23.73 -18.62
N ILE A 104 2.95 -24.51 -18.81
CA ILE A 104 2.76 -25.80 -18.13
C ILE A 104 2.99 -26.98 -19.07
N ASP A 105 2.96 -26.76 -20.38
CA ASP A 105 3.39 -27.70 -21.40
C ASP A 105 3.75 -26.90 -22.67
N ALA A 106 3.85 -27.55 -23.83
CA ALA A 106 4.21 -26.87 -25.08
C ALA A 106 3.15 -25.84 -25.52
N ASP A 107 1.88 -26.06 -25.21
CA ASP A 107 0.76 -25.29 -25.77
C ASP A 107 0.02 -24.45 -24.74
N ASN A 108 0.11 -24.80 -23.46
CA ASN A 108 -0.71 -24.23 -22.40
C ASN A 108 0.12 -23.43 -21.40
N ILE A 109 -0.47 -22.32 -20.95
CA ILE A 109 0.08 -21.40 -19.96
C ILE A 109 -0.83 -21.30 -18.75
N ILE A 110 -0.24 -21.07 -17.58
CA ILE A 110 -0.94 -20.68 -16.37
C ILE A 110 -0.58 -19.24 -16.01
N HIS A 111 -1.59 -18.41 -15.75
CA HIS A 111 -1.37 -16.99 -15.47
C HIS A 111 -2.57 -16.36 -14.77
N CYS A 112 -2.31 -15.29 -14.00
CA CYS A 112 -3.38 -14.42 -13.49
C CYS A 112 -3.76 -13.40 -14.56
N ASN A 113 -5.05 -13.28 -14.89
CA ASN A 113 -5.49 -12.35 -15.93
C ASN A 113 -6.81 -11.66 -15.62
N TYR A 114 -6.93 -10.48 -16.22
CA TYR A 114 -8.09 -9.61 -16.10
C TYR A 114 -9.36 -10.23 -16.70
N ALA A 115 -9.24 -10.89 -17.86
CA ALA A 115 -10.39 -11.39 -18.61
C ALA A 115 -11.22 -12.42 -17.82
N SER A 116 -10.55 -13.33 -17.14
CA SER A 116 -11.17 -14.36 -16.29
C SER A 116 -11.27 -13.93 -14.82
N ASN A 117 -10.72 -12.76 -14.47
CA ASN A 117 -10.58 -12.27 -13.09
C ASN A 117 -10.05 -13.35 -12.13
N ASN A 118 -9.04 -14.11 -12.58
CA ASN A 118 -8.51 -15.26 -11.84
C ASN A 118 -7.13 -15.69 -12.35
N ILE A 119 -6.55 -16.69 -11.70
CA ILE A 119 -5.56 -17.58 -12.31
C ILE A 119 -6.29 -18.65 -13.11
N THR A 120 -5.93 -18.79 -14.39
CA THR A 120 -6.48 -19.79 -15.31
C THR A 120 -5.38 -20.47 -16.12
N ILE A 121 -5.71 -21.62 -16.67
CA ILE A 121 -4.92 -22.32 -17.68
C ILE A 121 -5.55 -22.06 -19.04
N ASP A 122 -4.77 -21.50 -19.96
CA ASP A 122 -5.22 -21.11 -21.30
C ASP A 122 -4.20 -21.55 -22.36
N ASN A 123 -4.65 -21.68 -23.61
CA ASN A 123 -3.76 -21.98 -24.73
C ASN A 123 -2.93 -20.73 -25.09
N TYR A 124 -1.61 -20.87 -25.18
CA TYR A 124 -0.69 -19.76 -25.42
C TYR A 124 -1.01 -19.01 -26.72
N ASN A 125 -1.13 -19.72 -27.85
CA ASN A 125 -1.35 -19.10 -29.15
C ASN A 125 -2.69 -18.38 -29.23
N GLN A 126 -3.74 -18.92 -28.61
CA GLN A 126 -5.04 -18.24 -28.54
C GLN A 126 -4.96 -16.96 -27.71
N THR A 127 -4.33 -17.02 -26.54
CA THR A 127 -4.18 -15.87 -25.64
C THR A 127 -3.25 -14.80 -26.23
N ALA A 128 -2.16 -15.20 -26.89
CA ALA A 128 -1.25 -14.29 -27.59
C ALA A 128 -1.94 -13.62 -28.79
N ALA A 129 -2.70 -14.37 -29.59
CA ALA A 129 -3.50 -13.82 -30.69
C ALA A 129 -4.57 -12.84 -30.18
N ALA A 130 -5.27 -13.16 -29.10
CA ALA A 130 -6.26 -12.28 -28.48
C ALA A 130 -5.64 -10.99 -27.93
N SER A 131 -4.36 -11.04 -27.56
CA SER A 131 -3.57 -9.87 -27.14
C SER A 131 -2.98 -9.09 -28.31
N GLY A 132 -3.21 -9.52 -29.56
CA GLY A 132 -2.70 -8.88 -30.76
C GLY A 132 -1.22 -9.18 -31.05
N TRP A 133 -0.71 -10.32 -30.60
CA TRP A 133 0.70 -10.71 -30.75
C TRP A 133 1.65 -9.62 -30.26
N MET A 134 1.47 -9.22 -29.00
CA MET A 134 2.34 -8.27 -28.33
C MET A 134 3.80 -8.73 -28.40
N TYR A 135 4.72 -7.76 -28.46
CA TYR A 135 6.15 -8.03 -28.38
C TYR A 135 6.47 -8.96 -27.21
N SER A 136 7.24 -10.03 -27.42
CA SER A 136 7.43 -11.07 -26.40
C SER A 136 8.89 -11.37 -26.10
N TYR A 137 9.15 -11.77 -24.86
CA TYR A 137 10.42 -12.28 -24.38
C TYR A 137 10.19 -13.64 -23.73
N ALA A 138 10.91 -14.67 -24.15
CA ALA A 138 10.81 -16.00 -23.56
C ALA A 138 12.04 -16.32 -22.71
N TYR A 139 11.81 -16.76 -21.49
CA TYR A 139 12.82 -17.06 -20.48
C TYR A 139 12.76 -18.52 -20.08
N ARG A 140 13.91 -19.20 -20.07
CA ARG A 140 14.02 -20.60 -19.67
C ARG A 140 14.96 -20.77 -18.50
N TYR A 141 14.55 -21.55 -17.51
CA TYR A 141 15.41 -21.89 -16.38
C TYR A 141 16.54 -22.82 -16.82
N ASN A 142 17.80 -22.41 -16.64
CA ASN A 142 18.97 -23.18 -17.08
C ASN A 142 19.54 -24.11 -15.99
N GLY A 143 18.94 -24.11 -14.79
CA GLY A 143 19.36 -24.97 -13.68
C GLY A 143 20.67 -24.56 -12.99
N GLU A 144 21.29 -23.42 -13.36
CA GLU A 144 22.54 -22.99 -12.75
C GLU A 144 22.33 -22.44 -11.33
N GLN A 145 23.20 -22.91 -10.42
CA GLN A 145 23.16 -22.59 -9.01
C GLN A 145 23.55 -21.13 -8.77
N SER A 146 22.58 -20.28 -8.39
CA SER A 146 22.91 -19.27 -7.39
C SER A 146 23.04 -19.99 -6.04
N GLN A 147 24.07 -19.69 -5.25
CA GLN A 147 24.30 -20.34 -3.96
C GLN A 147 23.04 -20.28 -3.06
N PRO A 148 22.64 -21.38 -2.39
CA PRO A 148 21.73 -21.29 -1.26
C PRO A 148 22.49 -20.56 -0.17
N THR A 149 22.20 -19.28 0.03
CA THR A 149 22.75 -18.57 1.16
C THR A 149 22.08 -19.14 2.41
N ASN A 150 22.76 -20.04 3.12
CA ASN A 150 22.44 -20.46 4.48
C ASN A 150 22.58 -19.24 5.41
N LYS A 151 21.67 -18.28 5.26
CA LYS A 151 21.61 -17.09 6.09
C LYS A 151 21.02 -17.49 7.43
N SER A 152 21.67 -17.04 8.49
CA SER A 152 21.16 -17.15 9.84
C SER A 152 19.81 -16.44 9.98
N ILE A 153 19.04 -16.81 11.00
CA ILE A 153 17.77 -16.12 11.34
C ILE A 153 18.00 -14.61 11.56
N ASP A 154 19.17 -14.23 12.08
CA ASP A 154 19.55 -12.83 12.29
C ASP A 154 19.79 -12.09 10.97
N GLU A 155 20.51 -12.69 10.03
CA GLU A 155 20.72 -12.11 8.69
C GLU A 155 19.41 -11.98 7.93
N LEU A 156 18.57 -13.03 7.95
CA LEU A 156 17.24 -12.99 7.33
C LEU A 156 16.35 -11.93 7.98
N ALA A 157 16.44 -11.73 9.30
CA ALA A 157 15.69 -10.68 9.99
C ALA A 157 16.14 -9.27 9.59
N GLN A 158 17.45 -9.04 9.44
CA GLN A 158 17.97 -7.78 8.91
C GLN A 158 17.53 -7.53 7.46
N GLU A 159 17.48 -8.57 6.64
CA GLU A 159 17.00 -8.46 5.26
C GLU A 159 15.50 -8.16 5.20
N VAL A 160 14.70 -8.69 6.14
CA VAL A 160 13.27 -8.36 6.26
C VAL A 160 13.10 -6.88 6.64
N LEU A 161 13.91 -6.38 7.59
CA LEU A 161 13.92 -4.97 7.98
C LEU A 161 14.37 -4.06 6.83
N ALA A 162 15.29 -4.53 5.98
CA ALA A 162 15.72 -3.85 4.76
C ALA A 162 14.74 -3.97 3.59
N GLY A 163 13.57 -4.59 3.79
CA GLY A 163 12.52 -4.74 2.78
C GLY A 163 12.74 -5.86 1.76
N LYS A 164 13.87 -6.58 1.80
CA LYS A 164 14.26 -7.57 0.79
C LYS A 164 13.34 -8.80 0.71
N HIS A 165 12.46 -9.00 1.68
CA HIS A 165 11.52 -10.12 1.73
C HIS A 165 10.07 -9.74 1.41
N GLY A 166 9.79 -8.51 0.91
CA GLY A 166 8.43 -8.09 0.59
C GLY A 166 7.49 -8.07 1.82
N SER A 167 6.19 -8.13 1.59
CA SER A 167 5.15 -8.08 2.65
C SER A 167 4.10 -9.17 2.48
N GLY A 168 3.31 -9.43 3.53
CA GLY A 168 2.19 -10.38 3.49
C GLY A 168 2.62 -11.81 3.14
N GLU A 169 1.92 -12.43 2.19
CA GLU A 169 2.22 -13.80 1.74
C GLU A 169 3.59 -13.89 1.07
N GLN A 170 4.01 -12.88 0.31
CA GLN A 170 5.32 -12.86 -0.34
C GLN A 170 6.47 -13.05 0.67
N ARG A 171 6.34 -12.46 1.86
CA ARG A 171 7.30 -12.65 2.96
C ARG A 171 7.28 -14.07 3.52
N LYS A 172 6.10 -14.66 3.67
CA LYS A 172 5.94 -16.05 4.11
C LYS A 172 6.57 -17.02 3.11
N LEU A 173 6.36 -16.80 1.81
CA LEU A 173 6.96 -17.62 0.76
C LEU A 173 8.49 -17.46 0.75
N SER A 174 8.97 -16.22 0.87
CA SER A 174 10.40 -15.91 0.82
C SER A 174 11.20 -16.42 2.01
N LEU A 175 10.62 -16.41 3.21
CA LEU A 175 11.27 -16.93 4.42
C LEU A 175 11.00 -18.43 4.63
N GLY A 176 9.99 -18.99 3.97
CA GLY A 176 9.64 -20.40 4.06
C GLY A 176 9.45 -20.87 5.50
N SER A 177 10.06 -22.00 5.86
CA SER A 177 10.04 -22.54 7.23
C SER A 177 10.69 -21.62 8.27
N ASN A 178 11.54 -20.68 7.83
CA ASN A 178 12.17 -19.71 8.73
C ASN A 178 11.25 -18.54 9.06
N TYR A 179 10.08 -18.41 8.42
CA TYR A 179 9.18 -17.26 8.59
C TYR A 179 8.88 -16.98 10.07
N ASP A 180 8.44 -17.97 10.84
CA ASP A 180 8.05 -17.73 12.24
C ASP A 180 9.26 -17.32 13.10
N ALA A 181 10.40 -17.98 12.92
CA ALA A 181 11.63 -17.70 13.65
C ALA A 181 12.23 -16.33 13.27
N VAL A 182 12.26 -16.01 11.98
CA VAL A 182 12.71 -14.71 11.46
C VAL A 182 11.74 -13.61 11.86
N GLN A 183 10.43 -13.83 11.78
CA GLN A 183 9.45 -12.84 12.21
C GLN A 183 9.53 -12.60 13.72
N ALA A 184 9.75 -13.65 14.52
CA ALA A 184 10.02 -13.51 15.95
C ALA A 184 11.32 -12.73 16.20
N LYS A 185 12.38 -13.00 15.44
CA LYS A 185 13.65 -12.29 15.53
C LYS A 185 13.57 -10.85 15.05
N VAL A 186 12.84 -10.56 13.97
CA VAL A 186 12.51 -9.20 13.53
C VAL A 186 11.77 -8.48 14.65
N ASN A 187 10.76 -9.12 15.25
CA ASN A 187 10.04 -8.56 16.38
C ASN A 187 10.95 -8.37 17.62
N GLU A 188 11.98 -9.20 17.81
CA GLU A 188 12.99 -9.07 18.87
C GLU A 188 14.04 -7.99 18.58
N MET A 189 14.53 -7.89 17.34
CA MET A 189 15.43 -6.83 16.86
C MET A 189 14.75 -5.47 16.87
N LEU A 190 13.45 -5.43 16.62
CA LEU A 190 12.62 -4.25 16.86
C LEU A 190 12.44 -3.94 18.36
N LYS A 191 12.78 -4.88 19.26
CA LYS A 191 12.76 -4.71 20.73
C LYS A 191 14.15 -4.46 21.35
N GLN A 192 15.27 -4.84 20.73
CA GLN A 192 16.64 -4.62 21.25
C GLN A 192 17.40 -3.53 20.45
N PRO A 193 17.96 -2.49 21.12
CA PRO A 193 18.63 -1.38 20.45
C PRO A 193 20.11 -1.70 20.18
N GLN A 194 20.51 -1.83 18.92
CA GLN A 194 21.91 -1.70 18.52
C GLN A 194 22.08 -0.50 17.57
N VAL A 195 23.09 0.31 17.89
CA VAL A 195 23.32 1.70 17.48
C VAL A 195 23.40 1.87 15.96
N ALA A 196 22.50 2.67 15.39
CA ALA A 196 22.71 3.34 14.10
C ALA A 196 21.90 4.64 14.07
N GLU A 197 22.60 5.73 13.80
CA GLU A 197 22.11 7.10 13.79
C GLU A 197 21.00 7.32 12.75
N GLN A 198 19.97 8.04 13.19
CA GLN A 198 19.06 8.89 12.39
C GLN A 198 18.05 8.21 11.43
N SER A 199 17.08 7.46 11.98
CA SER A 199 15.66 7.52 11.54
C SER A 199 14.69 6.81 12.52
N PRO A 200 13.41 7.22 12.62
CA PRO A 200 12.51 7.04 13.78
C PRO A 200 11.82 5.65 13.73
N ALA A 201 11.34 4.97 14.78
CA ALA A 201 11.07 5.32 16.16
C ALA A 201 10.50 4.06 16.86
N VAL A 202 11.16 3.51 17.88
CA VAL A 202 10.58 2.48 18.77
C VAL A 202 9.30 3.04 19.42
N LYS A 203 8.18 2.30 19.41
CA LYS A 203 6.95 2.69 20.11
C LYS A 203 7.25 2.85 21.60
N GLN A 204 7.10 4.06 22.12
CA GLN A 204 7.23 4.38 23.54
C GLN A 204 5.85 4.42 24.19
N ASP A 205 5.83 4.41 25.53
CA ASP A 205 4.59 4.57 26.27
C ASP A 205 3.90 5.90 25.90
N GLY A 206 2.62 5.82 25.56
CA GLY A 206 1.84 6.95 25.04
C GLY A 206 1.96 7.23 23.53
N ASP A 207 2.82 6.52 22.77
CA ASP A 207 2.79 6.54 21.31
C ASP A 207 1.60 5.72 20.77
N LEU A 208 1.07 6.13 19.60
CA LEU A 208 0.17 5.27 18.83
C LEU A 208 0.96 4.51 17.76
N LEU A 209 0.60 3.25 17.53
CA LEU A 209 1.16 2.42 16.47
C LEU A 209 0.01 1.84 15.66
N PHE A 210 0.05 2.00 14.34
CA PHE A 210 -0.87 1.31 13.46
C PHE A 210 -0.25 1.07 12.09
N ASN A 211 -0.29 -0.19 11.64
CA ASN A 211 0.23 -0.63 10.34
C ASN A 211 1.69 -0.19 10.08
N GLY A 212 2.56 -0.32 11.09
CA GLY A 212 3.97 0.05 11.03
C GLY A 212 4.24 1.55 11.19
N ALA A 213 3.22 2.41 11.17
CA ALA A 213 3.35 3.84 11.42
C ALA A 213 3.20 4.16 12.91
N VAL A 214 4.08 5.01 13.43
CA VAL A 214 4.13 5.45 14.82
C VAL A 214 3.83 6.94 14.90
N LEU A 215 2.76 7.30 15.60
CA LEU A 215 2.52 8.68 16.04
C LEU A 215 3.17 8.87 17.39
N LYS A 216 4.22 9.68 17.43
CA LYS A 216 4.91 9.99 18.67
C LYS A 216 4.02 10.74 19.63
N LYS A 217 4.10 10.39 20.92
CA LYS A 217 3.41 11.10 22.00
C LYS A 217 3.67 12.60 21.94
N THR A 218 4.89 13.02 21.63
CA THR A 218 5.24 14.44 21.49
C THR A 218 4.49 15.15 20.36
N VAL A 219 4.22 14.45 19.26
CA VAL A 219 3.42 14.99 18.14
C VAL A 219 1.93 14.86 18.43
N LEU A 220 1.51 13.75 19.04
CA LEU A 220 0.14 13.55 19.52
C LEU A 220 -0.26 14.68 20.48
N ASP A 221 0.58 15.00 21.47
CA ASP A 221 0.32 16.08 22.43
C ASP A 221 0.12 17.43 21.70
N LYS A 222 0.90 17.73 20.65
CA LYS A 222 0.70 18.92 19.81
C LYS A 222 -0.62 18.88 19.03
N ILE A 223 -0.97 17.72 18.47
CA ILE A 223 -2.26 17.50 17.80
C ILE A 223 -3.41 17.75 18.79
N LEU A 224 -3.32 17.24 20.02
CA LEU A 224 -4.34 17.43 21.06
C LEU A 224 -4.49 18.91 21.45
N VAL A 225 -3.37 19.64 21.56
CA VAL A 225 -3.40 21.10 21.78
C VAL A 225 -4.11 21.81 20.63
N LYS A 226 -3.77 21.51 19.37
CA LYS A 226 -4.41 22.12 18.19
C LYS A 226 -5.89 21.75 18.06
N CYS A 227 -6.26 20.51 18.41
CA CYS A 227 -7.63 20.06 18.48
C CYS A 227 -8.44 20.89 19.46
N LYS A 228 -7.90 21.13 20.66
CA LYS A 228 -8.53 21.99 21.66
C LYS A 228 -8.63 23.45 21.20
N GLU A 229 -7.56 24.00 20.62
CA GLU A 229 -7.53 25.39 20.12
C GLU A 229 -8.59 25.68 19.06
N HIS A 230 -8.93 24.68 18.25
CA HIS A 230 -9.80 24.85 17.08
C HIS A 230 -11.14 24.11 17.18
N ASP A 231 -11.46 23.54 18.36
CA ASP A 231 -12.68 22.77 18.61
C ASP A 231 -12.85 21.61 17.61
N ILE A 232 -11.81 20.79 17.45
CA ILE A 232 -11.77 19.64 16.52
C ILE A 232 -11.61 18.36 17.32
N LEU A 233 -12.33 17.30 16.94
CA LEU A 233 -12.23 15.99 17.58
C LEU A 233 -10.84 15.35 17.34
N PRO A 234 -10.09 15.00 18.40
CA PRO A 234 -8.84 14.25 18.31
C PRO A 234 -8.94 12.94 17.55
N SER A 235 -10.00 12.17 17.77
CA SER A 235 -10.23 10.90 17.08
C SER A 235 -10.29 11.09 15.56
N TYR A 236 -10.91 12.18 15.10
CA TYR A 236 -10.89 12.58 13.70
C TYR A 236 -9.48 12.95 13.24
N ALA A 237 -8.81 13.90 13.92
CA ALA A 237 -7.49 14.40 13.52
C ALA A 237 -6.42 13.30 13.48
N ILE A 238 -6.39 12.44 14.50
CA ILE A 238 -5.47 11.28 14.57
C ILE A 238 -5.71 10.33 13.41
N THR A 239 -6.98 10.05 13.09
CA THR A 239 -7.33 9.09 12.03
C THR A 239 -6.99 9.64 10.65
N VAL A 240 -7.36 10.89 10.34
CA VAL A 240 -7.12 11.47 9.00
C VAL A 240 -5.63 11.62 8.72
N LEU A 241 -4.84 12.02 9.71
CA LEU A 241 -3.38 12.13 9.56
C LEU A 241 -2.70 10.76 9.39
N HIS A 242 -3.31 9.67 9.86
CA HIS A 242 -2.88 8.32 9.49
C HIS A 242 -3.30 7.97 8.07
N PHE A 243 -4.58 8.20 7.76
CA PHE A 243 -5.20 7.81 6.50
C PHE A 243 -4.50 8.44 5.30
N GLU A 244 -4.17 9.73 5.39
CA GLU A 244 -3.51 10.49 4.32
C GLU A 244 -1.98 10.31 4.34
N GLY A 245 -1.38 10.43 5.52
CA GLY A 245 0.06 10.66 5.65
C GLY A 245 0.84 9.53 6.32
N LEU A 246 0.17 8.48 6.81
CA LEU A 246 0.74 7.46 7.69
C LEU A 246 1.48 8.09 8.88
N TRP A 247 0.90 9.13 9.50
CA TRP A 247 1.54 9.91 10.57
C TRP A 247 2.96 10.38 10.20
N GLY A 248 3.10 10.84 8.96
CA GLY A 248 4.36 11.37 8.42
C GLY A 248 5.29 10.34 7.80
N GLN A 249 4.91 9.06 7.79
CA GLN A 249 5.74 8.00 7.25
C GLN A 249 5.48 7.70 5.78
N SER A 250 4.50 8.34 5.15
CA SER A 250 4.35 8.35 3.70
C SER A 250 5.56 9.03 3.02
N ALA A 251 5.77 8.77 1.72
CA ALA A 251 6.83 9.41 0.95
C ALA A 251 6.74 10.95 1.05
N VAL A 252 5.54 11.51 0.87
CA VAL A 252 5.27 12.95 0.99
C VAL A 252 5.46 13.44 2.43
N GLY A 253 5.02 12.68 3.43
CA GLY A 253 5.22 13.03 4.83
C GLY A 253 6.69 13.13 5.23
N ARG A 254 7.54 12.25 4.69
CA ARG A 254 8.99 12.24 4.95
C ARG A 254 9.76 13.31 4.16
N SER A 255 9.40 13.50 2.90
CA SER A 255 10.10 14.44 2.01
C SER A 255 9.67 15.89 2.22
N ASP A 256 8.40 16.12 2.55
CA ASP A 256 7.78 17.44 2.53
C ASP A 256 7.16 17.88 3.85
N ASN A 257 7.26 17.07 4.91
CA ASN A 257 6.56 17.28 6.19
C ASN A 257 5.04 17.46 6.02
N ASN A 258 4.46 16.96 4.91
CA ASN A 258 3.09 17.24 4.52
C ASN A 258 2.23 15.99 4.68
N TRP A 259 1.56 15.86 5.83
CA TRP A 259 0.85 14.63 6.19
C TRP A 259 -0.59 14.61 5.69
N GLY A 260 -1.10 15.75 5.21
CA GLY A 260 -2.47 15.91 4.71
C GLY A 260 -2.56 16.04 3.20
N GLY A 261 -1.46 15.88 2.45
CA GLY A 261 -1.45 15.96 0.99
C GLY A 261 -1.70 17.37 0.43
N MET A 262 -1.31 18.41 1.17
CA MET A 262 -1.59 19.80 0.80
C MET A 262 -0.89 20.18 -0.51
N THR A 263 -1.66 20.69 -1.48
CA THR A 263 -1.20 20.99 -2.84
C THR A 263 -0.54 22.37 -2.91
N TRP A 264 0.60 22.46 -3.59
CA TRP A 264 1.29 23.72 -3.87
C TRP A 264 0.43 24.63 -4.74
N THR A 265 0.32 25.90 -4.33
CA THR A 265 -0.55 26.89 -5.00
C THR A 265 0.23 27.94 -5.80
N GLY A 266 1.56 27.81 -5.88
CA GLY A 266 2.44 28.83 -6.43
C GLY A 266 2.67 30.03 -5.50
N GLN A 267 2.14 30.00 -4.28
CA GLN A 267 2.30 31.06 -3.27
C GLN A 267 2.91 30.48 -1.98
N GLY A 268 4.07 31.01 -1.59
CA GLY A 268 4.79 30.53 -0.41
C GLY A 268 4.20 31.01 0.92
N ASN A 269 3.64 32.23 0.95
CA ASN A 269 3.07 32.79 2.18
C ASN A 269 1.63 32.30 2.38
N ARG A 270 1.42 31.48 3.40
CA ARG A 270 0.11 30.90 3.72
C ARG A 270 -0.69 31.84 4.64
N PRO A 271 -2.04 31.86 4.53
CA PRO A 271 -2.88 32.66 5.44
C PRO A 271 -2.78 32.28 6.93
N SER A 272 -2.24 31.10 7.23
CA SER A 272 -1.89 30.65 8.59
C SER A 272 -0.67 31.37 9.17
N GLY A 273 0.08 32.13 8.36
CA GLY A 273 1.36 32.74 8.73
C GLY A 273 2.58 31.85 8.43
N ILE A 274 2.35 30.62 7.98
CA ILE A 274 3.41 29.67 7.61
C ILE A 274 3.96 29.98 6.21
N THR A 275 5.27 29.84 6.04
CA THR A 275 5.91 29.87 4.72
C THR A 275 6.15 28.45 4.24
N VAL A 276 5.77 28.17 3.00
CA VAL A 276 6.01 26.88 2.33
C VAL A 276 6.73 27.07 1.01
N THR A 277 7.37 26.01 0.54
CA THR A 277 8.00 25.95 -0.79
C THR A 277 7.34 24.86 -1.64
N GLU A 278 7.74 24.81 -2.91
CA GLU A 278 7.37 23.71 -3.81
C GLU A 278 8.07 22.42 -3.37
N GLY A 279 7.28 21.38 -3.11
CA GLY A 279 7.74 20.06 -2.68
C GLY A 279 7.74 19.03 -3.80
N THR A 280 7.59 17.75 -3.43
CA THR A 280 7.60 16.65 -4.39
C THR A 280 6.44 16.71 -5.39
N ALA A 281 6.64 16.11 -6.57
CA ALA A 281 5.61 16.05 -7.61
C ALA A 281 4.42 15.19 -7.16
N ARG A 282 3.21 15.65 -7.49
CA ARG A 282 1.98 14.88 -7.31
C ARG A 282 1.85 13.81 -8.39
N PRO A 283 1.01 12.79 -8.19
CA PRO A 283 0.68 11.82 -9.24
C PRO A 283 0.31 12.50 -10.56
N LEU A 284 0.75 11.93 -11.68
CA LEU A 284 0.61 12.52 -13.02
C LEU A 284 -0.83 12.89 -13.38
N ASN A 285 -1.81 12.12 -12.88
CA ASN A 285 -3.24 12.34 -13.06
C ASN A 285 -3.81 13.50 -12.25
N GLU A 286 -3.13 13.94 -11.19
CA GLU A 286 -3.53 15.09 -10.37
C GLU A 286 -2.82 16.38 -10.79
N GLY A 287 -1.58 16.26 -11.27
CA GLY A 287 -0.75 17.39 -11.68
C GLY A 287 -0.27 18.29 -10.54
N GLY A 288 0.82 19.00 -10.79
CA GLY A 288 1.42 19.95 -9.84
C GLY A 288 2.31 19.28 -8.79
N HIS A 289 2.57 20.01 -7.71
CA HIS A 289 3.47 19.62 -6.62
C HIS A 289 2.75 19.68 -5.27
N TYR A 290 3.26 18.94 -4.29
CA TYR A 290 2.88 19.10 -2.89
C TYR A 290 3.54 20.35 -2.31
N MET A 291 2.98 20.86 -1.21
CA MET A 291 3.66 21.85 -0.37
C MET A 291 4.76 21.18 0.43
N HIS A 292 5.94 21.79 0.45
CA HIS A 292 7.03 21.47 1.37
C HIS A 292 6.97 22.40 2.57
N TYR A 293 6.87 21.82 3.76
CA TYR A 293 6.94 22.52 5.05
C TYR A 293 8.31 22.34 5.67
N GLU A 294 8.84 23.40 6.29
CA GLU A 294 10.10 23.35 7.02
C GLU A 294 10.04 22.32 8.16
N SER A 295 8.88 22.21 8.82
CA SER A 295 8.66 21.25 9.91
C SER A 295 7.24 20.69 9.95
N VAL A 296 7.07 19.59 10.68
CA VAL A 296 5.74 19.03 10.98
C VAL A 296 4.89 20.02 11.78
N ASP A 297 5.48 20.87 12.61
CA ASP A 297 4.75 21.87 13.40
C ASP A 297 4.13 22.95 12.50
N ASP A 298 4.85 23.34 11.44
CA ASP A 298 4.36 24.27 10.42
C ASP A 298 3.22 23.66 9.63
N PHE A 299 3.37 22.39 9.22
CA PHE A 299 2.29 21.63 8.59
C PHE A 299 1.06 21.56 9.49
N LEU A 300 1.21 21.15 10.76
CA LEU A 300 0.09 21.06 11.69
C LEU A 300 -0.58 22.43 11.88
N THR A 301 0.20 23.50 11.99
CA THR A 301 -0.35 24.86 12.11
C THR A 301 -1.16 25.26 10.89
N ASP A 302 -0.66 25.03 9.68
CA ASP A 302 -1.35 25.38 8.43
C ASP A 302 -2.57 24.47 8.17
N TRP A 303 -2.45 23.18 8.42
CA TRP A 303 -3.54 22.21 8.22
C TRP A 303 -4.69 22.47 9.18
N PHE A 304 -4.42 22.63 10.49
CA PHE A 304 -5.46 22.98 11.47
C PHE A 304 -6.08 24.36 11.21
N TYR A 305 -5.31 25.31 10.66
CA TYR A 305 -5.86 26.58 10.22
C TYR A 305 -6.98 26.36 9.20
N LEU A 306 -6.87 25.42 8.26
CA LEU A 306 -7.96 25.16 7.30
C LEU A 306 -9.25 24.62 7.94
N LEU A 307 -9.12 23.95 9.09
CA LEU A 307 -10.22 23.28 9.81
C LEU A 307 -10.91 24.15 10.87
N ARG A 308 -10.27 25.25 11.29
CA ARG A 308 -10.76 26.16 12.32
C ARG A 308 -12.14 26.73 12.01
N ALA A 309 -12.81 27.28 13.01
CA ALA A 309 -14.05 28.03 12.82
C ALA A 309 -13.91 29.13 11.73
N GLY A 310 -14.81 29.11 10.73
CA GLY A 310 -14.74 30.02 9.57
C GLY A 310 -13.71 29.63 8.50
N GLY A 311 -13.00 28.52 8.67
CA GLY A 311 -12.08 27.95 7.68
C GLY A 311 -12.78 27.37 6.44
N SER A 312 -11.95 26.85 5.53
CA SER A 312 -12.39 26.24 4.27
C SER A 312 -13.15 24.93 4.49
N TYR A 313 -12.87 24.22 5.58
CA TYR A 313 -13.56 22.99 5.96
C TYR A 313 -14.41 23.22 7.22
N LYS A 314 -15.55 22.54 7.31
CA LYS A 314 -16.55 22.71 8.38
C LYS A 314 -16.43 21.61 9.44
N VAL A 315 -15.22 21.47 9.98
CA VAL A 315 -14.89 20.43 10.98
C VAL A 315 -15.01 20.95 12.41
N SER A 316 -14.61 22.20 12.65
CA SER A 316 -14.71 22.84 13.97
C SER A 316 -16.14 22.76 14.52
N GLY A 317 -16.29 22.26 15.74
CA GLY A 317 -17.54 22.09 16.46
C GLY A 317 -18.30 20.78 16.18
N ALA A 318 -17.82 19.92 15.28
CA ALA A 318 -18.43 18.62 14.99
C ALA A 318 -18.54 17.76 16.26
N LYS A 319 -19.68 17.09 16.44
CA LYS A 319 -19.99 16.30 17.64
C LYS A 319 -19.66 14.82 17.48
N THR A 320 -19.58 14.36 16.25
CA THR A 320 -19.25 12.97 15.91
C THR A 320 -18.11 12.92 14.89
N PHE A 321 -17.46 11.76 14.80
CA PHE A 321 -16.41 11.52 13.81
C PHE A 321 -16.99 11.62 12.39
N SER A 322 -18.19 11.07 12.18
CA SER A 322 -18.87 11.13 10.87
C SER A 322 -19.23 12.55 10.45
N GLU A 323 -19.66 13.41 11.38
CA GLU A 323 -19.87 14.85 11.13
C GLU A 323 -18.57 15.56 10.77
N ALA A 324 -17.48 15.29 11.51
CA ALA A 324 -16.17 15.87 11.24
C ALA A 324 -15.67 15.50 9.83
N VAL A 325 -15.79 14.24 9.43
CA VAL A 325 -15.44 13.79 8.07
C VAL A 325 -16.36 14.44 7.04
N LYS A 326 -17.67 14.53 7.28
CA LYS A 326 -18.60 15.19 6.36
C LYS A 326 -18.24 16.66 6.15
N GLY A 327 -17.82 17.35 7.21
CA GLY A 327 -17.34 18.73 7.19
C GLY A 327 -16.11 18.97 6.29
N MET A 328 -15.42 17.93 5.85
CA MET A 328 -14.31 18.02 4.89
C MET A 328 -14.75 18.10 3.43
N PHE A 329 -16.05 17.95 3.15
CA PHE A 329 -16.60 17.88 1.81
C PHE A 329 -17.67 18.95 1.61
N LYS A 330 -17.94 19.30 0.34
CA LYS A 330 -18.99 20.26 -0.01
C LYS A 330 -20.36 19.84 0.51
N VAL A 331 -20.62 18.53 0.59
CA VAL A 331 -21.85 17.97 1.17
C VAL A 331 -22.02 18.29 2.67
N GLY A 332 -20.92 18.59 3.38
CA GLY A 332 -20.93 19.11 4.75
C GLY A 332 -20.72 20.63 4.84
N GLY A 333 -20.75 21.34 3.71
CA GLY A 333 -20.60 22.79 3.66
C GLY A 333 -19.17 23.31 3.54
N ALA A 334 -18.19 22.44 3.26
CA ALA A 334 -16.83 22.87 2.93
C ALA A 334 -16.80 23.65 1.61
N THR A 335 -15.78 24.51 1.46
CA THR A 335 -15.53 25.23 0.19
C THR A 335 -15.09 24.26 -0.92
N TYR A 336 -14.33 23.22 -0.56
CA TYR A 336 -13.75 22.24 -1.47
C TYR A 336 -14.01 20.82 -0.97
N ASP A 337 -13.95 19.85 -1.88
CA ASP A 337 -13.91 18.44 -1.50
C ASP A 337 -12.46 18.08 -1.17
N TYR A 338 -12.23 17.54 0.03
CA TYR A 338 -10.89 17.22 0.50
C TYR A 338 -10.20 16.13 -0.33
N ALA A 339 -10.97 15.18 -0.87
CA ALA A 339 -10.47 14.08 -1.69
C ALA A 339 -11.30 13.90 -2.97
N ALA A 340 -10.62 13.57 -4.08
CA ALA A 340 -11.24 13.36 -5.39
C ALA A 340 -12.21 12.15 -5.46
N SER A 341 -12.09 11.23 -4.49
CA SER A 341 -12.96 10.07 -4.32
C SER A 341 -14.40 10.44 -3.94
N GLY A 342 -14.62 11.66 -3.41
CA GLY A 342 -15.91 12.13 -2.91
C GLY A 342 -16.24 11.60 -1.52
N TYR A 343 -17.23 12.23 -0.86
CA TYR A 343 -17.58 11.96 0.55
C TYR A 343 -17.92 10.49 0.82
N ASP A 344 -18.82 9.89 0.03
CA ASP A 344 -19.35 8.55 0.33
C ASP A 344 -18.26 7.46 0.32
N ASN A 345 -17.30 7.54 -0.60
CA ASN A 345 -16.17 6.61 -0.62
C ASN A 345 -15.18 6.93 0.51
N TYR A 346 -14.97 8.21 0.80
CA TYR A 346 -14.01 8.66 1.79
C TYR A 346 -14.42 8.30 3.22
N ILE A 347 -15.70 8.47 3.57
CA ILE A 347 -16.22 8.13 4.90
C ILE A 347 -16.08 6.63 5.17
N VAL A 348 -16.27 5.78 4.16
CA VAL A 348 -16.07 4.32 4.29
C VAL A 348 -14.61 4.03 4.67
N GLY A 349 -13.65 4.57 3.92
CA GLY A 349 -12.22 4.37 4.20
C GLY A 349 -11.79 4.91 5.57
N MET A 350 -12.27 6.11 5.94
CA MET A 350 -11.98 6.76 7.21
C MET A 350 -12.57 6.01 8.41
N SER A 351 -13.80 5.54 8.33
CA SER A 351 -14.45 4.78 9.40
C SER A 351 -13.78 3.42 9.62
N SER A 352 -13.41 2.71 8.54
CA SER A 352 -12.61 1.49 8.64
C SER A 352 -11.24 1.76 9.27
N ARG A 353 -10.58 2.87 8.88
CA ARG A 353 -9.28 3.26 9.44
C ARG A 353 -9.36 3.55 10.93
N LEU A 354 -10.37 4.29 11.37
CA LEU A 354 -10.61 4.57 12.79
C LEU A 354 -10.70 3.25 13.57
N LYS A 355 -11.55 2.32 13.12
CA LYS A 355 -11.73 1.04 13.82
C LYS A 355 -10.47 0.18 13.86
N ALA A 356 -9.69 0.17 12.78
CA ALA A 356 -8.43 -0.55 12.76
C ALA A 356 -7.38 0.06 13.72
N ILE A 357 -7.30 1.39 13.81
CA ILE A 357 -6.43 2.07 14.79
C ILE A 357 -6.90 1.77 16.22
N GLU A 358 -8.22 1.79 16.47
CA GLU A 358 -8.80 1.51 17.79
C GLU A 358 -8.57 0.07 18.24
N GLN A 359 -8.56 -0.90 17.32
CA GLN A 359 -8.24 -2.30 17.64
C GLN A 359 -6.82 -2.46 18.19
N GLU A 360 -5.85 -1.69 17.69
CA GLU A 360 -4.45 -1.79 18.12
C GLU A 360 -4.10 -0.87 19.31
N ASN A 361 -4.82 0.25 19.48
CA ASN A 361 -4.47 1.29 20.46
C ASN A 361 -5.56 1.57 21.52
N GLY A 362 -6.65 0.83 21.46
CA GLY A 362 -7.87 1.10 22.21
C GLY A 362 -8.67 2.27 21.64
N PRO A 363 -9.88 2.53 22.19
CA PRO A 363 -10.78 3.57 21.69
C PRO A 363 -10.11 4.95 21.63
N LEU A 364 -10.23 5.66 20.51
CA LEU A 364 -9.66 7.00 20.36
C LEU A 364 -10.54 8.08 21.00
N ASN A 365 -11.82 7.78 21.26
CA ASN A 365 -12.73 8.68 21.96
C ASN A 365 -12.24 9.07 23.37
N LYS A 366 -11.29 8.31 23.94
CA LYS A 366 -10.59 8.68 25.18
C LYS A 366 -9.89 10.03 25.06
N TYR A 367 -9.40 10.39 23.87
CA TYR A 367 -8.76 11.69 23.63
C TYR A 367 -9.80 12.80 23.44
N ASP A 368 -10.94 12.50 22.79
CA ASP A 368 -12.04 13.46 22.63
C ASP A 368 -12.61 13.89 23.98
N GLN A 369 -12.72 12.96 24.92
CA GLN A 369 -13.21 13.20 26.29
C GLN A 369 -12.18 13.88 27.19
N GLN A 370 -10.88 13.80 26.85
CA GLN A 370 -9.79 14.41 27.64
C GLN A 370 -9.63 15.90 27.36
N ILE A 371 -10.09 16.37 26.20
CA ILE A 371 -10.07 17.79 25.87
C ILE A 371 -11.47 18.36 26.07
N ASP A 372 -11.57 19.52 26.71
CA ASP A 372 -12.81 20.18 27.11
C ASP A 372 -13.58 20.76 25.90
N ILE A 373 -13.95 19.90 24.96
CA ILE A 373 -14.76 20.19 23.78
C ILE A 373 -16.11 19.49 23.92
N SER A 374 -17.14 20.05 23.30
CA SER A 374 -18.46 19.44 23.33
C SER A 374 -18.50 18.24 22.37
N VAL A 375 -18.56 17.03 22.93
CA VAL A 375 -18.64 15.74 22.20
C VAL A 375 -20.07 15.18 22.24
N GLY A 376 -20.55 14.64 21.12
CA GLY A 376 -21.84 13.94 21.02
C GLY A 376 -21.76 12.47 21.45
N GLN A 377 -22.83 11.71 21.22
CA GLN A 377 -22.73 10.25 21.31
C GLN A 377 -21.76 9.73 20.25
N SER A 378 -20.84 8.83 20.64
CA SER A 378 -19.91 8.21 19.69
C SER A 378 -20.68 7.50 18.57
N ASP A 379 -20.16 7.61 17.34
CA ASP A 379 -20.74 6.93 16.19
C ASP A 379 -20.82 5.41 16.43
N LYS A 380 -21.98 4.83 16.14
CA LYS A 380 -22.13 3.37 16.03
C LYS A 380 -21.68 2.98 14.63
N ILE A 381 -20.51 2.36 14.54
CA ILE A 381 -19.90 1.95 13.27
C ILE A 381 -19.79 0.43 13.27
N ASP A 382 -20.57 -0.20 12.40
CA ASP A 382 -20.51 -1.64 12.12
C ASP A 382 -19.83 -1.85 10.77
N VAL A 383 -18.70 -2.58 10.79
CA VAL A 383 -17.92 -2.91 9.60
C VAL A 383 -18.17 -4.38 9.28
N VAL A 384 -18.82 -4.67 8.15
CA VAL A 384 -19.04 -6.03 7.68
C VAL A 384 -17.85 -6.41 6.81
N ILE A 385 -16.92 -7.20 7.35
CA ILE A 385 -15.62 -7.52 6.71
C ILE A 385 -15.83 -8.30 5.38
N ASP A 386 -16.96 -8.97 5.22
CA ASP A 386 -17.30 -9.79 4.04
C ASP A 386 -17.95 -9.00 2.89
N SER A 387 -18.17 -7.68 3.03
CA SER A 387 -18.79 -6.82 2.02
C SER A 387 -18.26 -5.38 2.07
N ILE A 388 -18.28 -4.64 0.96
CA ILE A 388 -17.85 -3.22 0.89
C ILE A 388 -18.91 -2.28 1.51
N GLU A 389 -19.52 -2.69 2.62
CA GLU A 389 -20.61 -1.98 3.29
C GLU A 389 -20.20 -1.60 4.72
N ILE A 390 -20.38 -0.33 5.06
CA ILE A 390 -20.21 0.18 6.42
C ILE A 390 -21.49 0.85 6.84
N THR A 391 -21.99 0.48 8.03
CA THR A 391 -23.15 1.15 8.62
C THR A 391 -22.71 2.09 9.71
N ILE A 392 -23.03 3.38 9.58
CA ILE A 392 -22.72 4.43 10.55
C ILE A 392 -24.04 5.02 11.03
N ASN A 393 -24.31 4.92 12.33
CA ASN A 393 -25.54 5.41 12.97
C ASN A 393 -26.84 4.93 12.27
N GLY A 394 -26.82 3.70 11.75
CA GLY A 394 -27.96 3.10 11.03
C GLY A 394 -28.07 3.49 9.55
N VAL A 395 -27.13 4.28 9.00
CA VAL A 395 -27.03 4.59 7.57
C VAL A 395 -25.95 3.72 6.94
N THR A 396 -26.31 2.96 5.90
CA THR A 396 -25.38 2.09 5.16
C THR A 396 -24.73 2.84 4.00
N TYR A 397 -23.40 2.78 3.94
CA TYR A 397 -22.57 3.32 2.88
C TYR A 397 -21.92 2.14 2.13
N THR A 398 -22.00 2.17 0.80
CA THR A 398 -21.35 1.18 -0.07
C THR A 398 -20.28 1.91 -0.87
N ALA A 399 -19.02 1.48 -0.80
CA ALA A 399 -18.01 2.08 -1.66
C ALA A 399 -18.20 1.57 -3.09
N THR A 400 -18.70 2.43 -3.97
CA THR A 400 -18.82 2.14 -5.40
C THR A 400 -17.52 2.44 -6.11
N LYS A 401 -16.98 1.46 -6.84
CA LYS A 401 -15.86 1.64 -7.77
C LYS A 401 -16.21 2.77 -8.75
N LYS A 402 -15.48 3.89 -8.67
CA LYS A 402 -15.58 4.95 -9.67
C LYS A 402 -14.92 4.42 -10.94
N LEU A 403 -15.73 4.08 -11.95
CA LEU A 403 -15.24 3.85 -13.31
C LEU A 403 -14.76 5.21 -13.82
N ILE A 404 -13.44 5.39 -13.94
CA ILE A 404 -12.83 6.52 -14.63
C ILE A 404 -12.51 6.06 -16.05
#